data_AF-A0A4D4K6L3-F1
#
_entry.id   AF-A0A4D4K6L3-F1
#
_cell.length_a   1.000
_cell.length_b   1.000
_cell.length_c   1.000
_cell.angle_alpha   90.00
_cell.angle_beta   90.00
_cell.angle_gamma   90.00
#
_symmetry.space_group_name_H-M   'P 1'
#
loop_
_entity.id
_entity.type
_entity.pdbx_description
1 polymer ?
#
loop_
_entity_poly.entity_id
_entity_poly.type
_entity_poly.pdbx_seq_one_letter_code
_entity_poly.pdbx_strand_id
1 'polypeptide(L)'
;MFEERLAAFSRERLDGHPIPDDLRTMLVAQWENRTEFRSLLDLRFFASDQLHPLLDTSYLSEAERADPEMQAINAGAAEMAKYVKLVAEGGKGWIGYWLHPDEPTDRPWPVIELDTEFSYWSMAGSTLAEACAADRAHYEDEPDEARSAFSQLSARLAELGLPLSGEDYDDLYDPEGIVDPEELMEELIDAERAKRGIA
;
A
#
# COMPACT_ATOMS: atom_id res chain seq x y z
N MET A 1 -8.01 3.20 24.34
CA MET A 1 -7.25 2.01 24.80
C MET A 1 -6.66 1.26 23.59
N PHE A 2 -6.02 1.98 22.67
CA PHE A 2 -5.40 1.39 21.47
C PHE A 2 -4.01 1.97 21.15
N GLU A 3 -3.51 2.94 21.92
CA GLU A 3 -2.24 3.62 21.63
C GLU A 3 -1.04 2.68 21.59
N GLU A 4 -0.96 1.68 22.48
CA GLU A 4 0.14 0.71 22.44
C GLU A 4 0.10 -0.13 21.16
N ARG A 5 -1.11 -0.51 20.70
CA ARG A 5 -1.31 -1.29 19.47
C ARG A 5 -1.02 -0.45 18.22
N LEU A 6 -1.40 0.82 18.23
CA LEU A 6 -1.03 1.79 17.20
C LEU A 6 0.49 1.98 17.17
N ALA A 7 1.12 2.18 18.31
CA ALA A 7 2.57 2.32 18.37
C ALA A 7 3.30 1.06 17.88
N ALA A 8 2.78 -0.13 18.15
CA ALA A 8 3.31 -1.38 17.59
C ALA A 8 3.14 -1.43 16.06
N PHE A 9 1.94 -1.15 15.56
CA PHE A 9 1.67 -1.12 14.12
C PHE A 9 2.58 -0.13 13.38
N SER A 10 2.74 1.08 13.92
CA SER A 10 3.65 2.10 13.36
C SER A 10 5.09 1.59 13.27
N ARG A 11 5.62 0.97 14.33
CA ARG A 11 6.98 0.40 14.31
C ARG A 11 7.14 -0.74 13.31
N GLU A 12 6.11 -1.58 13.16
CA GLU A 12 6.18 -2.79 12.33
C GLU A 12 5.90 -2.52 10.84
N ARG A 13 5.05 -1.55 10.53
CA ARG A 13 4.55 -1.30 9.16
C ARG A 13 5.00 0.02 8.56
N LEU A 14 5.26 1.01 9.40
CA LEU A 14 5.58 2.38 8.99
C LEU A 14 6.94 2.82 9.52
N ASP A 15 7.83 1.91 9.92
CA ASP A 15 9.16 2.22 10.49
C ASP A 15 9.17 3.28 11.61
N GLY A 16 8.08 3.35 12.39
CA GLY A 16 7.93 4.31 13.48
C GLY A 16 7.42 5.69 13.06
N HIS A 17 7.10 5.89 11.76
CA HIS A 17 6.44 7.10 11.30
C HIS A 17 5.03 7.25 11.92
N PRO A 18 4.54 8.49 12.11
CA PRO A 18 3.18 8.74 12.57
C PRO A 18 2.14 8.04 11.68
N ILE A 19 1.12 7.44 12.29
CA ILE A 19 0.01 6.81 11.57
C ILE A 19 -0.91 7.93 11.04
N PRO A 20 -1.19 7.98 9.74
CA PRO A 20 -2.23 8.85 9.17
C PRO A 20 -3.59 8.67 9.86
N ASP A 21 -4.36 9.74 9.99
CA ASP A 21 -5.59 9.74 10.81
C ASP A 21 -6.68 8.81 10.26
N ASP A 22 -6.76 8.67 8.94
CA ASP A 22 -7.68 7.75 8.27
C ASP A 22 -7.31 6.28 8.55
N LEU A 23 -6.02 5.96 8.41
CA LEU A 23 -5.48 4.64 8.75
C LEU A 23 -5.69 4.32 10.23
N ARG A 24 -5.45 5.28 11.14
CA ARG A 24 -5.74 5.12 12.57
C ARG A 24 -7.21 4.79 12.80
N THR A 25 -8.12 5.51 12.15
CA THR A 25 -9.56 5.32 12.28
C THR A 25 -9.98 3.92 11.83
N MET A 26 -9.49 3.48 10.68
CA MET A 26 -9.81 2.16 10.13
C MET A 26 -9.17 1.02 10.91
N LEU A 27 -7.95 1.17 11.42
CA LEU A 27 -7.30 0.19 12.31
C LEU A 27 -8.09 0.00 13.61
N VAL A 28 -8.49 1.10 14.25
CA VAL A 28 -9.30 1.05 15.48
C VAL A 28 -10.64 0.36 15.20
N ALA A 29 -11.30 0.69 14.09
CA ALA A 29 -12.53 0.03 13.68
C ALA A 29 -12.35 -1.49 13.50
N GLN A 30 -11.29 -1.94 12.82
CA GLN A 30 -10.97 -3.37 12.68
C GLN A 30 -10.82 -4.05 14.05
N TRP A 31 -10.15 -3.41 15.01
CA TRP A 31 -9.93 -3.98 16.34
C TRP A 31 -11.17 -4.00 17.23
N GLU A 32 -12.13 -3.12 16.95
CA GLU A 32 -13.47 -3.13 17.53
C GLU A 32 -14.42 -4.11 16.83
N ASN A 33 -13.96 -4.83 15.80
CA ASN A 33 -14.74 -5.69 14.91
C ASN A 33 -15.82 -4.93 14.11
N ARG A 34 -15.59 -3.63 13.82
CA ARG A 34 -16.36 -2.86 12.85
C ARG A 34 -15.80 -3.11 11.45
N THR A 35 -16.46 -3.98 10.70
CA THR A 35 -15.97 -4.50 9.41
C THR A 35 -16.43 -3.72 8.19
N GLU A 36 -17.20 -2.65 8.37
CA GLU A 36 -17.82 -1.88 7.29
C GLU A 36 -16.77 -1.28 6.34
N PHE A 37 -15.67 -0.74 6.88
CA PHE A 37 -14.56 -0.22 6.07
C PHE A 37 -13.93 -1.29 5.19
N ARG A 38 -13.77 -2.51 5.71
CA ARG A 38 -13.25 -3.64 4.93
C ARG A 38 -14.10 -3.91 3.69
N SER A 39 -15.43 -3.94 3.85
CA SER A 39 -16.32 -4.18 2.70
C SER A 39 -16.42 -3.01 1.74
N LEU A 40 -16.34 -1.77 2.24
CA LEU A 40 -16.48 -0.57 1.39
C LEU A 40 -15.22 -0.27 0.58
N LEU A 41 -14.05 -0.49 1.18
CA LEU A 41 -12.75 -0.14 0.60
C LEU A 41 -11.98 -1.36 0.10
N ASP A 42 -12.50 -2.57 0.31
CA ASP A 42 -11.83 -3.84 -0.01
C ASP A 42 -10.43 -3.96 0.62
N LEU A 43 -10.37 -3.62 1.91
CA LEU A 43 -9.13 -3.57 2.68
C LEU A 43 -9.12 -4.56 3.83
N ARG A 44 -8.00 -5.26 4.00
CA ARG A 44 -7.71 -6.06 5.19
C ARG A 44 -6.36 -5.68 5.78
N PHE A 45 -6.37 -4.94 6.90
CA PHE A 45 -5.12 -4.56 7.55
C PHE A 45 -4.39 -5.77 8.10
N PHE A 46 -3.07 -5.78 7.91
CA PHE A 46 -2.23 -6.83 8.45
C PHE A 46 -2.33 -6.88 9.98
N ALA A 47 -2.24 -8.09 10.52
CA ALA A 47 -2.11 -8.26 11.94
C ALA A 47 -0.75 -7.73 12.42
N SER A 48 -0.61 -7.62 13.75
CA SER A 48 0.72 -7.68 14.35
C SER A 48 1.44 -8.93 13.86
N ASP A 49 2.76 -9.00 14.02
CA ASP A 49 3.56 -10.24 13.83
C ASP A 49 3.55 -10.91 12.44
N GLN A 50 2.68 -10.50 11.51
CA GLN A 50 2.71 -10.93 10.13
C GLN A 50 3.94 -10.32 9.43
N LEU A 51 4.71 -11.14 8.74
CA LEU A 51 5.92 -10.70 8.05
C LEU A 51 5.58 -9.65 6.97
N HIS A 52 6.52 -8.76 6.66
CA HIS A 52 6.38 -7.88 5.52
C HIS A 52 6.29 -8.73 4.24
N PRO A 53 5.29 -8.55 3.35
CA PRO A 53 5.12 -9.41 2.19
C PRO A 53 6.37 -9.58 1.32
N LEU A 54 7.08 -8.48 1.03
CA LEU A 54 8.35 -8.51 0.28
C LEU A 54 9.51 -9.25 0.97
N LEU A 55 9.36 -9.60 2.25
CA LEU A 55 10.36 -10.36 3.03
C LEU A 55 9.94 -11.82 3.25
N ASP A 56 8.70 -12.18 2.89
CA ASP A 56 8.20 -13.53 3.10
C ASP A 56 8.70 -14.45 1.99
N THR A 57 9.65 -15.32 2.33
CA THR A 57 10.18 -16.36 1.44
C THR A 57 9.74 -17.76 1.88
N SER A 58 8.71 -17.85 2.74
CA SER A 58 8.21 -19.11 3.27
C SER A 58 7.60 -20.03 2.20
N TYR A 59 7.09 -19.44 1.12
CA TYR A 59 6.47 -20.15 -0.01
C TYR A 59 7.47 -20.86 -0.93
N LEU A 60 8.75 -20.48 -0.87
CA LEU A 60 9.79 -21.07 -1.72
C LEU A 60 10.21 -22.47 -1.25
N SER A 61 10.40 -23.37 -2.19
CA SER A 61 11.04 -24.67 -1.97
C SER A 61 12.54 -24.52 -1.69
N GLU A 62 13.19 -25.57 -1.20
CA GLU A 62 14.65 -25.56 -0.99
C GLU A 62 15.42 -25.32 -2.30
N ALA A 63 14.91 -25.85 -3.42
CA ALA A 63 15.53 -25.66 -4.73
C ALA A 63 15.43 -24.20 -5.18
N GLU A 64 14.26 -23.57 -5.04
CA GLU A 64 14.06 -22.16 -5.37
C GLU A 64 14.87 -21.24 -4.45
N ARG A 65 14.99 -21.56 -3.15
CA ARG A 65 15.85 -20.79 -2.22
C ARG A 65 17.34 -20.88 -2.57
N ALA A 66 17.76 -21.98 -3.20
CA ALA A 66 19.14 -22.19 -3.63
C ALA A 66 19.42 -21.59 -5.03
N ASP A 67 18.39 -21.22 -5.78
CA ASP A 67 18.54 -20.61 -7.11
C ASP A 67 19.14 -19.20 -6.99
N PRO A 68 20.32 -18.94 -7.61
CA PRO A 68 20.95 -17.62 -7.61
C PRO A 68 20.05 -16.50 -8.12
N GLU A 69 19.16 -16.80 -9.06
CA GLU A 69 18.22 -15.82 -9.61
C GLU A 69 17.18 -15.40 -8.56
N MET A 70 16.56 -16.38 -7.91
CA MET A 70 15.63 -16.13 -6.80
C MET A 70 16.31 -15.41 -5.63
N GLN A 71 17.59 -15.70 -5.36
CA GLN A 71 18.36 -14.99 -4.34
C GLN A 71 18.62 -13.53 -4.71
N ALA A 72 18.72 -13.19 -6.00
CA ALA A 72 18.83 -11.81 -6.45
C ALA A 72 17.48 -11.08 -6.30
N ILE A 73 16.39 -11.72 -6.75
CA ILE A 73 15.02 -11.20 -6.62
C ILE A 73 14.67 -10.91 -5.16
N ASN A 74 14.87 -11.88 -4.26
CA ASN A 74 14.57 -11.72 -2.83
C ASN A 74 15.42 -10.63 -2.16
N ALA A 75 16.67 -10.45 -2.60
CA ALA A 75 17.54 -9.41 -2.08
C ALA A 75 17.11 -8.02 -2.58
N GLY A 76 16.70 -7.90 -3.84
CA GLY A 76 16.10 -6.66 -4.37
C GLY A 76 14.80 -6.30 -3.65
N ALA A 77 13.90 -7.27 -3.46
CA ALA A 77 12.65 -7.09 -2.71
C ALA A 77 12.90 -6.65 -1.25
N ALA A 78 13.95 -7.17 -0.61
CA ALA A 78 14.31 -6.77 0.75
C ALA A 78 14.85 -5.33 0.84
N GLU A 79 15.53 -4.85 -0.20
CA GLU A 79 15.91 -3.44 -0.32
C GLU A 79 14.67 -2.56 -0.61
N MET A 80 13.77 -3.01 -1.47
CA MET A 80 12.51 -2.32 -1.81
C MET A 80 11.59 -2.13 -0.58
N ALA A 81 11.57 -3.11 0.34
CA ALA A 81 10.83 -3.03 1.61
C ALA A 81 11.26 -1.85 2.51
N LYS A 82 12.43 -1.25 2.26
CA LYS A 82 12.88 -0.04 2.96
C LYS A 82 12.12 1.20 2.49
N TYR A 83 11.60 1.22 1.27
CA TYR A 83 10.88 2.35 0.68
C TYR A 83 9.37 2.15 0.69
N VAL A 84 8.91 0.89 0.59
CA VAL A 84 7.49 0.56 0.59
C VAL A 84 7.00 0.25 2.01
N LYS A 85 5.89 0.87 2.42
CA LYS A 85 5.25 0.65 3.73
C LYS A 85 3.88 0.03 3.58
N LEU A 86 3.85 -1.30 3.49
CA LEU A 86 2.61 -2.07 3.31
C LEU A 86 1.82 -2.18 4.61
N VAL A 87 0.53 -1.83 4.54
CA VAL A 87 -0.34 -1.74 5.72
C VAL A 87 -1.54 -2.69 5.64
N ALA A 88 -1.94 -3.10 4.44
CA ALA A 88 -3.08 -3.97 4.23
C ALA A 88 -2.92 -4.82 2.97
N GLU A 89 -3.80 -5.79 2.85
CA GLU A 89 -4.14 -6.41 1.57
C GLU A 89 -5.25 -5.60 0.89
N GLY A 90 -5.15 -5.49 -0.42
CA GLY A 90 -6.10 -4.81 -1.32
C GLY A 90 -6.67 -5.76 -2.37
N GLY A 91 -7.27 -5.20 -3.43
CA GLY A 91 -7.92 -5.95 -4.50
C GLY A 91 -6.95 -6.68 -5.44
N LYS A 92 -5.76 -6.11 -5.69
CA LYS A 92 -4.72 -6.66 -6.58
C LYS A 92 -3.61 -7.39 -5.80
N GLY A 93 -3.43 -7.07 -4.52
CA GLY A 93 -2.44 -7.73 -3.67
C GLY A 93 -2.27 -7.01 -2.34
N TRP A 94 -1.27 -6.14 -2.26
CA TRP A 94 -0.91 -5.40 -1.06
C TRP A 94 -0.96 -3.91 -1.32
N ILE A 95 -1.36 -3.15 -0.30
CA ILE A 95 -1.49 -1.71 -0.38
C ILE A 95 -0.70 -1.04 0.75
N GLY A 96 -0.12 0.11 0.42
CA GLY A 96 0.74 0.84 1.33
C GLY A 96 1.15 2.19 0.79
N TYR A 97 2.26 2.68 1.34
CA TYR A 97 2.79 4.00 1.00
C TYR A 97 4.17 3.88 0.36
N TRP A 98 4.45 4.78 -0.59
CA TRP A 98 5.76 4.97 -1.19
C TRP A 98 6.54 6.07 -0.44
N LEU A 99 7.63 5.69 0.23
CA LEU A 99 8.47 6.57 1.05
C LEU A 99 9.92 6.58 0.59
N HIS A 100 10.16 6.60 -0.73
CA HIS A 100 11.52 6.74 -1.24
C HIS A 100 12.13 8.10 -0.86
N PRO A 101 13.40 8.16 -0.40
CA PRO A 101 14.00 9.39 0.13
C PRO A 101 14.15 10.54 -0.89
N ASP A 102 14.15 10.22 -2.18
CA ASP A 102 14.18 11.23 -3.24
C ASP A 102 12.80 11.83 -3.53
N GLU A 103 11.72 11.28 -2.96
CA GLU A 103 10.39 11.86 -3.08
C GLU A 103 10.25 13.15 -2.25
N PRO A 104 9.51 14.15 -2.75
CA PRO A 104 9.18 15.34 -1.99
C PRO A 104 8.44 15.02 -0.69
N THR A 105 8.89 15.61 0.41
CA THR A 105 8.35 15.39 1.76
C THR A 105 7.29 16.41 2.19
N ASP A 106 6.98 17.38 1.33
CA ASP A 106 6.01 18.46 1.57
C ASP A 106 4.60 18.14 1.04
N ARG A 107 4.41 16.93 0.52
CA ARG A 107 3.14 16.39 0.00
C ARG A 107 2.74 15.10 0.74
N PRO A 108 1.47 14.66 0.65
CA PRO A 108 1.04 13.37 1.18
C PRO A 108 1.89 12.23 0.61
N TRP A 109 2.10 11.17 1.39
CA TRP A 109 2.78 9.98 0.89
C TRP A 109 1.93 9.34 -0.20
N PRO A 110 2.49 9.09 -1.40
CA PRO A 110 1.79 8.37 -2.44
C PRO A 110 1.29 7.02 -1.92
N VAL A 111 0.01 6.74 -2.16
CA VAL A 111 -0.56 5.43 -1.90
C VAL A 111 -0.29 4.57 -3.14
N ILE A 112 0.19 3.36 -2.90
CA ILE A 112 0.47 2.40 -3.96
C ILE A 112 -0.21 1.07 -3.63
N GLU A 113 -0.64 0.40 -4.69
CA GLU A 113 -0.97 -1.03 -4.66
C GLU A 113 0.08 -1.79 -5.46
N LEU A 114 0.43 -2.99 -5.02
CA LEU A 114 1.27 -3.90 -5.78
C LEU A 114 0.76 -5.33 -5.65
N ASP A 115 1.06 -6.16 -6.64
CA ASP A 115 0.71 -7.57 -6.63
C ASP A 115 1.89 -8.46 -6.20
N THR A 116 1.68 -9.78 -6.31
CA THR A 116 2.72 -10.77 -5.98
C THR A 116 3.80 -10.90 -7.05
N GLU A 117 3.62 -10.28 -8.22
CA GLU A 117 4.56 -10.27 -9.34
C GLU A 117 5.43 -8.99 -9.37
N PHE A 118 5.27 -8.12 -8.37
CA PHE A 118 5.93 -6.81 -8.26
C PHE A 118 5.51 -5.81 -9.34
N SER A 119 4.28 -5.91 -9.85
CA SER A 119 3.67 -4.79 -10.58
C SER A 119 3.15 -3.75 -9.60
N TYR A 120 3.37 -2.46 -9.90
CA TYR A 120 3.02 -1.34 -9.02
C TYR A 120 2.02 -0.40 -9.68
N TRP A 121 1.05 0.04 -8.88
CA TRP A 121 0.05 1.03 -9.29
C TRP A 121 0.04 2.18 -8.29
N SER A 122 0.29 3.39 -8.78
CA SER A 122 -0.05 4.62 -8.07
C SER A 122 -1.56 4.74 -7.93
N MET A 123 -2.01 5.14 -6.74
CA MET A 123 -3.44 5.30 -6.45
C MET A 123 -3.77 6.78 -6.19
N ALA A 124 -4.82 7.26 -6.83
CA ALA A 124 -5.28 8.64 -6.71
C ALA A 124 -5.97 8.89 -5.35
N GLY A 125 -5.41 9.77 -4.54
CA GLY A 125 -5.92 10.12 -3.21
C GLY A 125 -4.82 10.64 -2.31
N SER A 126 -5.17 11.59 -1.43
CA SER A 126 -4.22 12.16 -0.46
C SER A 126 -4.14 11.34 0.84
N THR A 127 -5.03 10.37 0.98
CA THR A 127 -5.14 9.45 2.12
C THR A 127 -5.37 8.02 1.62
N LEU A 128 -5.14 7.01 2.47
CA LEU A 128 -5.38 5.61 2.12
C LEU A 128 -6.87 5.38 1.82
N ALA A 129 -7.76 5.97 2.62
CA ALA A 129 -9.20 5.84 2.42
C ALA A 129 -9.68 6.43 1.09
N GLU A 130 -9.15 7.58 0.69
CA GLU A 130 -9.44 8.18 -0.62
C GLU A 130 -8.94 7.32 -1.76
N ALA A 131 -7.68 6.89 -1.69
CA ALA A 131 -7.06 6.03 -2.70
C ALA A 131 -7.87 4.77 -2.95
N CYS A 132 -8.32 4.09 -1.88
CA CYS A 132 -9.13 2.89 -2.02
C CYS A 132 -10.55 3.18 -2.52
N ALA A 133 -11.15 4.29 -2.10
CA ALA A 133 -12.47 4.69 -2.60
C ALA A 133 -12.42 5.02 -4.11
N ALA A 134 -11.34 5.66 -4.56
CA ALA A 134 -11.09 5.98 -5.95
C ALA A 134 -10.89 4.71 -6.79
N ASP A 135 -10.01 3.80 -6.36
CA ASP A 135 -9.78 2.52 -7.04
C ASP A 135 -11.08 1.70 -7.13
N ARG A 136 -11.88 1.68 -6.05
CA ARG A 136 -13.21 1.04 -6.05
C ARG A 136 -14.16 1.65 -7.08
N ALA A 137 -14.15 2.97 -7.24
CA ALA A 137 -15.00 3.68 -8.19
C ALA A 137 -14.52 3.55 -9.64
N HIS A 138 -13.21 3.35 -9.86
CA HIS A 138 -12.62 3.19 -11.19
C HIS A 138 -13.07 1.92 -11.93
N TYR A 139 -13.65 0.94 -11.21
CA TYR A 139 -14.24 -0.25 -11.80
C TYR A 139 -15.53 0.00 -12.59
N GLU A 140 -16.09 1.21 -12.55
CA GLU A 140 -17.24 1.58 -13.37
C GLU A 140 -16.78 1.95 -14.79
N ASP A 141 -17.49 1.44 -15.80
CA ASP A 141 -17.08 1.54 -17.22
C ASP A 141 -17.17 2.98 -17.77
N GLU A 142 -18.02 3.84 -17.18
CA GLU A 142 -18.24 5.22 -17.62
C GLU A 142 -17.74 6.26 -16.59
N PRO A 143 -17.10 7.37 -17.02
CA PRO A 143 -16.58 8.40 -16.11
C PRO A 143 -17.63 9.00 -15.16
N ASP A 144 -18.87 9.19 -15.63
CA ASP A 144 -19.96 9.71 -14.79
C ASP A 144 -20.42 8.69 -13.73
N GLU A 145 -20.29 7.39 -14.04
CA GLU A 145 -20.56 6.31 -13.10
C GLU A 145 -19.48 6.24 -12.03
N ALA A 146 -18.20 6.40 -12.39
CA ALA A 146 -17.09 6.48 -11.44
C ALA A 146 -17.25 7.66 -10.46
N ARG A 147 -17.59 8.86 -10.95
CA ARG A 147 -17.87 10.03 -10.09
C ARG A 147 -19.03 9.77 -9.12
N SER A 148 -20.11 9.15 -9.60
CA SER A 148 -21.27 8.79 -8.80
C SER A 148 -20.92 7.73 -7.74
N ALA A 149 -20.16 6.70 -8.11
CA ALA A 149 -19.71 5.65 -7.21
C ALA A 149 -18.80 6.21 -6.11
N PHE A 150 -17.84 7.07 -6.47
CA PHE A 150 -16.97 7.74 -5.50
C PHE A 150 -17.78 8.62 -4.53
N SER A 151 -18.71 9.43 -5.05
CA SER A 151 -19.59 10.26 -4.23
C SER A 151 -20.43 9.44 -3.23
N GLN A 152 -20.95 8.30 -3.67
CA GLN A 152 -21.67 7.37 -2.81
C GLN A 152 -20.76 6.77 -1.74
N LEU A 153 -19.56 6.30 -2.10
CA LEU A 153 -18.58 5.79 -1.14
C LEU A 153 -18.18 6.85 -0.11
N SER A 154 -17.88 8.07 -0.55
CA SER A 154 -17.54 9.21 0.31
C SER A 154 -18.65 9.49 1.35
N ALA A 155 -19.92 9.54 0.91
CA ALA A 155 -21.04 9.72 1.82
C ALA A 155 -21.16 8.59 2.87
N ARG A 156 -20.96 7.33 2.45
CA ARG A 156 -21.01 6.16 3.35
C ARG A 156 -19.85 6.15 4.34
N LEU A 157 -18.66 6.56 3.93
CA LEU A 157 -17.50 6.66 4.82
C LEU A 157 -17.68 7.80 5.83
N ALA A 158 -18.26 8.93 5.42
CA ALA A 158 -18.62 10.02 6.32
C ALA A 158 -19.63 9.59 7.40
N GLU A 159 -20.64 8.79 7.05
CA GLU A 159 -21.58 8.19 8.03
C GLU A 159 -20.87 7.31 9.08
N LEU A 160 -19.74 6.70 8.71
CA LEU A 160 -18.92 5.86 9.59
C LEU A 160 -17.85 6.64 10.37
N GLY A 161 -17.81 7.96 10.23
CA GLY A 161 -16.84 8.84 10.90
C GLY A 161 -15.49 8.95 10.18
N LEU A 162 -15.43 8.64 8.89
CA LEU A 162 -14.25 8.77 8.05
C LEU A 162 -14.56 9.65 6.81
N PRO A 163 -14.77 10.97 6.99
CA PRO A 163 -14.99 11.86 5.85
C PRO A 163 -13.72 11.92 5.00
N LEU A 164 -13.88 11.82 3.68
CA LEU A 164 -12.81 12.07 2.71
C LEU A 164 -12.60 13.58 2.56
N SER A 165 -11.40 14.01 2.19
CA SER A 165 -11.07 15.41 1.95
C SER A 165 -11.39 15.86 0.53
N GLY A 166 -11.32 14.96 -0.45
CA GLY A 166 -11.76 15.18 -1.83
C GLY A 166 -13.28 15.11 -1.95
N GLU A 167 -13.87 16.15 -2.54
CA GLU A 167 -15.31 16.22 -2.84
C GLU A 167 -15.65 15.64 -4.22
N ASP A 168 -14.67 15.59 -5.14
CA ASP A 168 -14.82 15.08 -6.51
C ASP A 168 -13.71 14.07 -6.84
N TYR A 169 -14.05 13.07 -7.64
CA TYR A 169 -13.14 12.06 -8.16
C TYR A 169 -12.07 12.67 -9.06
N ASP A 170 -12.41 13.68 -9.86
CA ASP A 170 -11.46 14.31 -10.80
C ASP A 170 -10.44 15.22 -10.11
N ASP A 171 -10.73 15.64 -8.86
CA ASP A 171 -9.88 16.54 -8.07
C ASP A 171 -8.96 15.77 -7.10
N LEU A 172 -8.95 14.44 -7.18
CA LEU A 172 -8.12 13.61 -6.32
C LEU A 172 -6.63 13.85 -6.60
N TYR A 173 -5.85 13.79 -5.52
CA TYR A 173 -4.40 13.89 -5.61
C TYR A 173 -3.84 12.73 -6.42
N ASP A 174 -3.34 13.01 -7.61
CA ASP A 174 -2.61 12.04 -8.44
C ASP A 174 -1.11 12.14 -8.15
N PRO A 175 -0.51 11.15 -7.48
CA PRO A 175 0.90 11.23 -7.12
C PRO A 175 1.81 11.01 -8.34
N GLU A 176 2.38 12.09 -8.85
CA GLU A 176 3.55 12.00 -9.75
C GLU A 176 4.82 11.74 -8.93
N GLY A 177 5.31 10.49 -8.95
CA GLY A 177 6.58 10.09 -8.32
C GLY A 177 7.79 10.60 -9.09
N ILE A 178 8.90 10.84 -8.38
CA ILE A 178 10.22 11.09 -8.99
C ILE A 178 10.88 9.76 -9.34
N VAL A 179 10.69 8.75 -8.49
CA VAL A 179 11.27 7.42 -8.67
C VAL A 179 10.15 6.45 -9.00
N ASP A 180 10.27 5.78 -10.15
CA ASP A 180 9.37 4.72 -10.55
C ASP A 180 9.66 3.44 -9.75
N PRO A 181 8.65 2.89 -9.02
CA PRO A 181 8.85 1.68 -8.21
C PRO A 181 9.23 0.42 -9.00
N GLU A 182 8.72 0.26 -10.23
CA GLU A 182 9.03 -0.89 -11.09
C GLU A 182 10.46 -0.80 -11.60
N GLU A 183 10.86 0.37 -12.14
CA GLU A 183 12.24 0.60 -12.59
C GLU A 183 13.24 0.40 -11.44
N LEU A 184 12.94 0.94 -10.25
CA LEU A 184 13.81 0.74 -9.08
C LEU A 184 13.91 -0.74 -8.69
N MET A 185 12.80 -1.49 -8.72
CA MET A 185 12.82 -2.92 -8.41
C MET A 185 13.72 -3.68 -9.39
N GLU A 186 13.61 -3.41 -10.70
CA GLU A 186 14.49 -3.99 -11.72
C GLU A 186 15.96 -3.66 -11.46
N GLU A 187 16.28 -2.38 -11.21
CA GLU A 187 17.65 -1.94 -10.90
C GLU A 187 18.24 -2.63 -9.66
N LEU A 188 17.44 -2.80 -8.61
CA LEU A 188 17.85 -3.48 -7.39
C LEU A 188 18.14 -4.96 -7.65
N ILE A 189 17.30 -5.64 -8.44
CA ILE A 189 17.51 -7.04 -8.82
C ILE A 189 18.76 -7.17 -9.68
N ASP A 190 18.95 -6.30 -10.68
CA ASP A 190 20.11 -6.33 -11.56
C ASP A 190 21.42 -6.06 -10.81
N ALA A 191 21.41 -5.15 -9.84
CA ALA A 191 22.54 -4.94 -8.94
C ALA A 191 22.88 -6.23 -8.15
N GLU A 192 21.88 -6.98 -7.71
CA GLU A 192 22.06 -8.25 -7.01
C GLU A 192 22.52 -9.39 -7.94
N ARG A 193 22.03 -9.43 -9.19
CA ARG A 193 22.51 -10.34 -10.25
C ARG A 193 24.00 -10.10 -10.57
N ALA A 194 24.38 -8.83 -10.73
CA ALA A 194 25.77 -8.45 -10.99
C ALA A 194 26.71 -8.85 -9.84
N LYS A 195 26.29 -8.64 -8.57
CA LYS A 195 27.05 -9.10 -7.38
C LYS A 195 27.26 -10.62 -7.35
N ARG A 196 26.32 -11.39 -7.91
CA ARG A 196 26.36 -12.87 -7.99
C ARG A 196 27.05 -13.40 -9.24
N GLY A 197 27.35 -12.54 -10.23
CA GLY A 197 27.97 -12.93 -11.49
C GLY A 197 27.03 -13.69 -12.43
N ILE A 198 25.73 -13.38 -12.39
CA ILE A 198 24.68 -14.01 -13.23
C ILE A 198 24.03 -13.03 -14.22
N ALA A 199 24.58 -11.81 -14.35
CA ALA A 199 24.16 -10.79 -15.31
C ALA A 199 24.76 -11.03 -16.71
#